data_AF-A0A2S8G1D3-F1
#
_entry.id   AF-A0A2S8G1D3-F1
#
_cell.length_a   1.000
_cell.length_b   1.000
_cell.length_c   1.000
_cell.angle_alpha   90.00
_cell.angle_beta   90.00
_cell.angle_gamma   90.00
#
_symmetry.space_group_name_H-M   'P 1'
#
loop_
_entity.id
_entity.type
_entity.pdbx_description
1 polymer ?
#
loop_
_entity_poly.entity_id
_entity_poly.type
_entity_poly.pdbx_seq_one_letter_code
_entity_poly.pdbx_strand_id
1 'polypeptide(L)'
;MSEDRGLLRAISWHECFPWLILFRAALIGFYLRVMFIAYVGVCVLSIGLWIGDTVFTWHGTPDLPVAEIEAASLAEQASAEMTLEMSPPAQEIASFLTTPLHPLYELIFERKFTFLGGMKRVFLIVWYVATLALFGGAISRIAAMEFSINDRCGLKGAFGHARRKFLGYFLAPIFPLIGVALLMTILLAIGLLNWLGTWIAVLTGIFGFIAVFVAFGIGMLLVPLLVGWPLMWGAISTENSDHFDALSRSYAYITQRPFHYLWYLIIAVVAGSVGLFAITLLAYVMALALDTGLHWGQGNEQTVAIADHPVAGAIWRFWSEVILRLIPAYAFGYFFAVFAGIYLLLRRDVDQAEMDEIVLDDNQPRFAMPALNKNLDGSDDEAETPEAT
;
A
#
# COMPACT_ATOMS: atom_id res chain seq x y z
N MET A 1 8.40 32.52 46.50
CA MET A 1 7.42 31.77 45.71
C MET A 1 7.99 30.37 45.52
N SER A 2 7.62 29.43 46.38
CA SER A 2 7.95 28.02 46.20
C SER A 2 7.10 27.48 45.05
N GLU A 3 7.74 27.00 44.00
CA GLU A 3 7.08 26.26 42.93
C GLU A 3 6.37 25.05 43.53
N ASP A 4 5.04 25.05 43.52
CA ASP A 4 4.24 23.84 43.71
C ASP A 4 4.58 22.88 42.56
N ARG A 5 5.53 21.98 42.82
CA ARG A 5 5.82 20.85 41.94
C ARG A 5 4.57 19.97 41.91
N GLY A 6 3.71 20.21 40.91
CA GLY A 6 2.51 19.44 40.69
C GLY A 6 2.81 17.94 40.72
N LEU A 7 2.09 17.20 41.56
CA LEU A 7 2.16 15.74 41.63
C LEU A 7 1.76 15.14 40.29
N LEU A 8 2.74 14.63 39.56
CA LEU A 8 2.57 13.98 38.26
C LEU A 8 1.84 12.65 38.45
N ARG A 9 0.50 12.65 38.29
CA ARG A 9 -0.37 11.49 38.60
C ARG A 9 -0.23 10.33 37.60
N ALA A 10 0.01 10.62 36.33
CA ALA A 10 0.21 9.63 35.28
C ALA A 10 0.89 10.28 34.05
N ILE A 11 1.79 9.55 33.39
CA ILE A 11 2.34 9.93 32.08
C ILE A 11 1.54 9.19 31.02
N SER A 12 0.81 9.92 30.19
CA SER A 12 0.22 9.38 28.98
C SER A 12 1.31 9.30 27.90
N TRP A 13 2.01 8.16 27.82
CA TRP A 13 3.10 7.98 26.86
C TRP A 13 2.67 8.17 25.40
N HIS A 14 1.38 8.01 25.09
CA HIS A 14 0.81 8.27 23.77
C HIS A 14 0.69 9.75 23.43
N GLU A 15 0.54 10.62 24.43
CA GLU A 15 0.58 12.06 24.24
C GLU A 15 2.02 12.55 24.06
N CYS A 16 2.97 11.96 24.80
CA CYS A 16 4.40 12.30 24.70
C CYS A 16 5.06 11.74 23.44
N PHE A 17 4.72 10.51 23.04
CA PHE A 17 5.30 9.81 21.88
C PHE A 17 4.19 9.22 21.00
N PRO A 18 3.55 10.06 20.16
CA PRO A 18 2.44 9.64 19.31
C PRO A 18 2.81 8.50 18.33
N TRP A 19 4.07 8.45 17.90
CA TRP A 19 4.60 7.41 17.00
C TRP A 19 4.53 5.98 17.56
N LEU A 20 4.26 5.79 18.85
CA LEU A 20 4.03 4.47 19.45
C LEU A 20 2.80 3.74 18.85
N ILE A 21 1.88 4.46 18.21
CA ILE A 21 0.77 3.82 17.48
C ILE A 21 1.25 2.91 16.33
N LEU A 22 2.45 3.14 15.79
CA LEU A 22 2.98 2.35 14.68
C LEU A 22 3.31 0.91 15.10
N PHE A 23 3.65 0.67 16.37
CA PHE A 23 3.75 -0.70 16.91
C PHE A 23 2.39 -1.38 17.01
N ARG A 24 1.33 -0.63 17.31
CA ARG A 24 -0.04 -1.17 17.25
C ARG A 24 -0.45 -1.52 15.82
N ALA A 25 0.05 -0.80 14.80
CA ALA A 25 -0.16 -1.17 13.40
C ALA A 25 0.35 -2.59 13.08
N ALA A 26 1.49 -2.99 13.66
CA ALA A 26 2.03 -4.35 13.50
C ALA A 26 1.08 -5.41 14.06
N LEU A 27 0.36 -5.11 15.16
CA LEU A 27 -0.67 -5.98 15.74
C LEU A 27 -1.95 -6.00 14.91
N ILE A 28 -2.36 -4.87 14.32
CA ILE A 28 -3.52 -4.80 13.43
C ILE A 28 -3.36 -5.77 12.25
N GLY A 29 -2.14 -5.93 11.73
CA GLY A 29 -1.82 -6.93 10.70
C GLY A 29 -2.20 -8.37 11.12
N PHE A 30 -2.09 -8.71 12.40
CA PHE A 30 -2.45 -10.03 12.94
C PHE A 30 -3.95 -10.20 13.23
N TYR A 31 -4.76 -9.14 13.16
CA TYR A 31 -6.19 -9.29 13.36
C TYR A 31 -6.78 -10.19 12.28
N LEU A 32 -7.53 -11.22 12.69
CA LEU A 32 -8.09 -12.22 11.78
C LEU A 32 -8.83 -11.61 10.59
N ARG A 33 -9.58 -10.52 10.82
CA ARG A 33 -10.29 -9.77 9.78
C ARG A 33 -9.36 -9.11 8.76
N VAL A 34 -8.25 -8.50 9.22
CA VAL A 34 -7.26 -7.85 8.36
C VAL A 34 -6.47 -8.90 7.59
N MET A 35 -6.00 -9.94 8.29
CA MET A 35 -5.31 -11.07 7.69
C MET A 35 -6.16 -11.74 6.61
N PHE A 36 -7.45 -11.96 6.86
CA PHE A 36 -8.37 -12.54 5.88
C PHE A 36 -8.52 -11.64 4.63
N ILE A 37 -8.78 -10.34 4.82
CA ILE A 37 -8.87 -9.38 3.69
C ILE A 37 -7.57 -9.37 2.89
N ALA A 38 -6.44 -9.29 3.56
CA ALA A 38 -5.13 -9.23 2.93
C ALA A 38 -4.82 -10.54 2.18
N TYR A 39 -5.14 -11.69 2.78
CA TYR A 39 -4.95 -12.99 2.16
C TYR A 39 -5.77 -13.15 0.87
N VAL A 40 -7.05 -12.76 0.91
CA VAL A 40 -7.90 -12.74 -0.29
C VAL A 40 -7.34 -11.75 -1.32
N GLY A 41 -6.90 -10.57 -0.90
CA GLY A 41 -6.27 -9.57 -1.78
C GLY A 41 -5.02 -10.10 -2.49
N VAL A 42 -4.13 -10.77 -1.75
CA VAL A 42 -2.93 -11.42 -2.32
C VAL A 42 -3.31 -12.53 -3.30
N CYS A 43 -4.32 -13.35 -2.98
CA CYS A 43 -4.82 -14.36 -3.92
C CYS A 43 -5.36 -13.73 -5.20
N VAL A 44 -6.11 -12.62 -5.11
CA VAL A 44 -6.62 -11.87 -6.26
C VAL A 44 -5.46 -11.29 -7.09
N LEU A 45 -4.40 -10.78 -6.46
CA LEU A 45 -3.19 -10.35 -7.17
C LEU A 45 -2.54 -11.52 -7.93
N SER A 46 -2.36 -12.67 -7.29
CA SER A 46 -1.80 -13.87 -7.92
C SER A 46 -2.66 -14.39 -9.09
N ILE A 47 -3.99 -14.32 -8.98
CA ILE A 47 -4.91 -14.67 -10.06
C ILE A 47 -4.72 -13.72 -11.25
N GLY A 48 -4.56 -12.42 -11.00
CA GLY A 48 -4.28 -11.44 -12.06
C GLY A 48 -3.01 -11.74 -12.83
N LEU A 49 -1.93 -12.09 -12.11
CA LEU A 49 -0.68 -12.51 -12.73
C LEU A 49 -0.89 -13.76 -13.60
N TRP A 50 -1.54 -14.79 -13.06
CA TRP A 50 -1.83 -16.03 -13.79
C TRP A 50 -2.68 -15.79 -15.06
N ILE A 51 -3.72 -14.94 -14.97
CA ILE A 51 -4.53 -14.53 -16.14
C ILE A 51 -3.64 -13.79 -17.14
N GLY A 52 -2.82 -12.85 -16.66
CA GLY A 52 -1.92 -12.07 -17.47
C GLY A 52 -0.96 -12.95 -18.29
N ASP A 53 -0.36 -13.94 -17.65
CA ASP A 53 0.52 -14.89 -18.31
C ASP A 53 -0.26 -15.79 -19.27
N THR A 54 -1.36 -16.39 -18.85
CA THR A 54 -2.11 -17.34 -19.67
C THR A 54 -2.70 -16.69 -20.93
N VAL A 55 -3.21 -15.46 -20.82
CA VAL A 55 -3.91 -14.77 -21.92
C VAL A 55 -2.94 -14.04 -22.85
N PHE A 56 -1.90 -13.40 -22.30
CA PHE A 56 -1.01 -12.53 -23.08
C PHE A 56 0.36 -13.14 -23.38
N THR A 57 0.70 -14.33 -22.85
CA THR A 57 1.92 -15.07 -23.22
C THR A 57 1.59 -16.34 -24.00
N TRP A 58 1.02 -16.18 -25.20
CA TRP A 58 1.00 -17.30 -26.16
C TRP A 58 2.43 -17.54 -26.66
N HIS A 59 2.92 -18.79 -26.55
CA HIS A 59 4.19 -19.31 -27.06
C HIS A 59 4.39 -19.12 -28.58
N GLY A 60 4.62 -17.89 -29.04
CA GLY A 60 4.78 -17.63 -30.46
C GLY A 60 5.13 -16.19 -30.84
N THR A 61 5.66 -15.37 -29.93
CA THR A 61 6.23 -14.08 -30.33
C THR A 61 7.56 -14.33 -31.05
N PRO A 62 7.66 -14.10 -32.38
CA PRO A 62 8.93 -14.25 -33.08
C PRO A 62 9.95 -13.24 -32.51
N ASP A 63 11.23 -13.64 -32.48
CA ASP A 63 12.31 -12.76 -32.09
C ASP A 63 12.28 -11.49 -32.97
N LEU A 64 12.34 -10.34 -32.31
CA LEU A 64 12.23 -9.04 -32.95
C LEU A 64 13.45 -8.78 -33.85
N PRO A 65 13.30 -8.01 -34.95
CA PRO A 65 14.39 -7.71 -35.87
C PRO A 65 15.55 -7.01 -35.15
N VAL A 66 16.77 -7.30 -35.62
CA VAL A 66 18.09 -6.97 -35.01
C VAL A 66 18.22 -5.53 -34.47
N ALA A 67 17.54 -4.54 -35.06
CA ALA A 67 17.56 -3.14 -34.60
C ALA A 67 16.96 -2.92 -33.20
N GLU A 68 15.99 -3.74 -32.77
CA GLU A 68 15.41 -3.64 -31.42
C GLU A 68 16.28 -4.31 -30.35
N ILE A 69 17.14 -5.27 -30.75
CA ILE A 69 18.12 -5.90 -29.86
C ILE A 69 19.22 -4.91 -29.50
N GLU A 70 19.69 -4.13 -30.49
CA GLU A 70 20.74 -3.12 -30.30
C GLU A 70 20.25 -1.95 -29.42
N ALA A 71 19.01 -1.48 -29.64
CA ALA A 71 18.35 -0.51 -28.78
C ALA A 71 18.14 -1.05 -27.35
N ALA A 72 17.74 -2.33 -27.21
CA ALA A 72 17.58 -2.96 -25.90
C ALA A 72 18.91 -3.10 -25.15
N SER A 73 20.01 -3.44 -25.82
CA SER A 73 21.33 -3.57 -25.18
C SER A 73 21.92 -2.24 -24.72
N LEU A 74 21.75 -1.17 -25.49
CA LEU A 74 22.17 0.19 -25.09
C LEU A 74 21.36 0.69 -23.89
N ALA A 75 20.07 0.34 -23.89
CA ALA A 75 19.16 0.66 -22.82
C ALA A 75 19.53 -0.12 -21.53
N GLU A 76 19.86 -1.40 -21.65
CA GLU A 76 20.34 -2.26 -20.56
C GLU A 76 21.66 -1.75 -19.93
N GLN A 77 22.63 -1.35 -20.77
CA GLN A 77 23.86 -0.69 -20.32
C GLN A 77 23.59 0.62 -19.59
N ALA A 78 22.70 1.47 -20.10
CA ALA A 78 22.33 2.72 -19.43
C ALA A 78 21.60 2.51 -18.08
N SER A 79 20.86 1.41 -17.88
CA SER A 79 20.32 1.05 -16.55
C SER A 79 21.40 0.56 -15.59
N ALA A 80 22.37 -0.20 -16.09
CA ALA A 80 23.46 -0.70 -15.27
C ALA A 80 24.35 0.44 -14.76
N GLU A 81 24.49 1.52 -15.54
CA GLU A 81 25.17 2.75 -15.12
C GLU A 81 24.32 3.62 -14.18
N MET A 82 22.98 3.54 -14.27
CA MET A 82 22.03 4.27 -13.42
C MET A 82 21.54 3.43 -12.22
N THR A 83 22.36 2.52 -11.69
CA THR A 83 22.10 1.96 -10.36
C THR A 83 22.45 3.02 -9.33
N LEU A 84 21.44 3.64 -8.72
CA LEU A 84 21.65 4.48 -7.54
C LEU A 84 22.36 3.61 -6.49
N GLU A 85 23.61 3.95 -6.15
CA GLU A 85 24.31 3.36 -5.01
C GLU A 85 23.63 3.83 -3.72
N MET A 86 22.52 3.17 -3.37
CA MET A 86 21.79 3.44 -2.15
C MET A 86 22.50 2.73 -1.00
N SER A 87 22.61 3.40 0.14
CA SER A 87 23.07 2.76 1.37
C SER A 87 22.12 1.63 1.78
N PRO A 88 22.59 0.57 2.47
CA PRO A 88 21.72 -0.53 2.92
C PRO A 88 20.42 -0.09 3.63
N PRO A 89 20.41 0.88 4.56
CA PRO A 89 19.16 1.32 5.18
C PRO A 89 18.23 2.03 4.20
N ALA A 90 18.76 2.72 3.19
CA ALA A 90 17.94 3.36 2.16
C ALA A 90 17.30 2.33 1.22
N GLN A 91 17.98 1.21 0.94
CA GLN A 91 17.42 0.11 0.17
C GLN A 91 16.25 -0.56 0.88
N GLU A 92 16.34 -0.76 2.20
CA GLU A 92 15.25 -1.31 3.01
C GLU A 92 14.01 -0.40 3.05
N ILE A 93 14.22 0.91 3.14
CA ILE A 93 13.11 1.87 3.09
C ILE A 93 12.47 1.88 1.70
N ALA A 94 13.28 1.85 0.64
CA ALA A 94 12.79 1.81 -0.72
C ALA A 94 12.01 0.52 -0.99
N SER A 95 12.56 -0.64 -0.62
CA SER A 95 11.90 -1.95 -0.77
C SER A 95 10.57 -1.99 -0.01
N PHE A 96 10.53 -1.45 1.21
CA PHE A 96 9.32 -1.31 2.01
C PHE A 96 8.25 -0.47 1.29
N LEU A 97 8.60 0.73 0.80
CA LEU A 97 7.69 1.61 0.07
C LEU A 97 7.16 1.01 -1.24
N THR A 98 7.97 0.19 -1.90
CA THR A 98 7.60 -0.47 -3.17
C THR A 98 7.04 -1.87 -2.99
N THR A 99 6.92 -2.40 -1.75
CA THR A 99 6.57 -3.82 -1.53
C THR A 99 5.29 -4.26 -2.27
N PRO A 100 4.16 -3.53 -2.21
CA PRO A 100 2.95 -3.91 -2.97
C PRO A 100 3.06 -3.70 -4.49
N LEU A 101 4.04 -2.89 -4.92
CA LEU A 101 4.29 -2.53 -6.32
C LEU A 101 5.43 -3.34 -6.95
N HIS A 102 6.15 -4.17 -6.19
CA HIS A 102 7.32 -4.91 -6.69
C HIS A 102 7.01 -5.71 -7.97
N PRO A 103 5.89 -6.44 -8.08
CA PRO A 103 5.57 -7.16 -9.32
C PRO A 103 5.27 -6.23 -10.52
N LEU A 104 4.85 -4.99 -10.26
CA LEU A 104 4.64 -3.98 -11.31
C LEU A 104 5.96 -3.35 -11.76
N TYR A 105 6.93 -3.19 -10.85
CA TYR A 105 8.23 -2.59 -11.18
C TYR A 105 8.96 -3.40 -12.25
N GLU A 106 9.07 -4.72 -12.06
CA GLU A 106 9.70 -5.61 -13.04
C GLU A 106 9.02 -5.50 -14.42
N LEU A 107 7.69 -5.40 -14.44
CA LEU A 107 6.89 -5.39 -15.65
C LEU A 107 6.90 -4.03 -16.40
N ILE A 108 6.92 -2.91 -15.68
CA ILE A 108 6.89 -1.56 -16.26
C ILE A 108 8.23 -1.23 -16.93
N PHE A 109 9.35 -1.68 -16.34
CA PHE A 109 10.69 -1.34 -16.81
C PHE A 109 11.28 -2.37 -17.80
N GLU A 110 10.54 -3.43 -18.14
CA GLU A 110 10.89 -4.28 -19.28
C GLU A 110 10.85 -3.46 -20.58
N ARG A 111 12.01 -3.29 -21.24
CA ARG A 111 12.11 -2.45 -22.44
C ARG A 111 11.71 -3.13 -23.75
N LYS A 112 11.43 -4.43 -23.72
CA LYS A 112 10.90 -5.19 -24.87
C LYS A 112 9.44 -4.79 -25.09
N PHE A 113 9.17 -3.99 -26.12
CA PHE A 113 7.83 -3.46 -26.40
C PHE A 113 7.13 -4.31 -27.47
N THR A 114 6.62 -5.48 -27.10
CA THR A 114 5.69 -6.22 -27.97
C THR A 114 4.26 -5.70 -27.78
N PHE A 115 3.43 -5.68 -28.82
CA PHE A 115 2.03 -5.24 -28.71
C PHE A 115 1.27 -6.02 -27.62
N LEU A 116 1.45 -7.35 -27.60
CA LEU A 116 0.82 -8.24 -26.61
C LEU A 116 1.40 -8.03 -25.19
N GLY A 117 2.71 -7.78 -25.08
CA GLY A 117 3.35 -7.40 -23.82
C GLY A 117 2.87 -6.04 -23.29
N GLY A 118 2.61 -5.08 -24.18
CA GLY A 118 1.99 -3.80 -23.84
C GLY A 118 0.57 -3.96 -23.28
N MET A 119 -0.25 -4.82 -23.89
CA MET A 119 -1.59 -5.15 -23.38
C MET A 119 -1.52 -5.83 -22.01
N LYS A 120 -0.59 -6.79 -21.82
CA LYS A 120 -0.34 -7.42 -20.51
C LYS A 120 -0.01 -6.39 -19.44
N ARG A 121 0.85 -5.41 -19.75
CA ARG A 121 1.23 -4.32 -18.83
C ARG A 121 0.04 -3.48 -18.41
N VAL A 122 -0.74 -3.00 -19.37
CA VAL A 122 -1.92 -2.19 -19.08
C VAL A 122 -2.91 -2.98 -18.22
N PHE A 123 -3.17 -4.24 -18.58
CA PHE A 123 -4.03 -5.14 -17.79
C PHE A 123 -3.53 -5.29 -16.36
N LEU A 124 -2.24 -5.60 -16.16
CA LEU A 124 -1.67 -5.81 -14.83
C LEU A 124 -1.63 -4.52 -14.01
N ILE A 125 -1.30 -3.36 -14.59
CA ILE A 125 -1.37 -2.08 -13.89
C ILE A 125 -2.79 -1.81 -13.39
N VAL A 126 -3.80 -1.94 -14.26
CA VAL A 126 -5.20 -1.75 -13.90
C VAL A 126 -5.64 -2.75 -12.83
N TRP A 127 -5.27 -4.02 -12.99
CA TRP A 127 -5.61 -5.09 -12.06
C TRP A 127 -5.00 -4.86 -10.67
N TYR A 128 -3.72 -4.52 -10.60
CA TYR A 128 -3.03 -4.24 -9.35
C TYR A 128 -3.64 -3.03 -8.66
N VAL A 129 -3.76 -1.89 -9.34
CA VAL A 129 -4.30 -0.66 -8.74
C VAL A 129 -5.74 -0.89 -8.27
N ALA A 130 -6.57 -1.63 -9.03
CA ALA A 130 -7.92 -2.00 -8.60
C ALA A 130 -7.92 -2.88 -7.33
N THR A 131 -7.00 -3.84 -7.25
CA THR A 131 -6.87 -4.72 -6.08
C THR A 131 -6.37 -3.96 -4.85
N LEU A 132 -5.36 -3.10 -5.01
CA LEU A 132 -4.88 -2.21 -3.95
C LEU A 132 -5.96 -1.23 -3.49
N ALA A 133 -6.76 -0.71 -4.43
CA ALA A 133 -7.85 0.21 -4.13
C ALA A 133 -8.93 -0.43 -3.25
N LEU A 134 -9.34 -1.66 -3.57
CA LEU A 134 -10.40 -2.35 -2.83
C LEU A 134 -9.90 -2.94 -1.51
N PHE A 135 -8.87 -3.78 -1.55
CA PHE A 135 -8.39 -4.50 -0.37
C PHE A 135 -7.52 -3.63 0.53
N GLY A 136 -6.62 -2.84 -0.06
CA GLY A 136 -5.82 -1.85 0.68
C GLY A 136 -6.70 -0.78 1.30
N GLY A 137 -7.69 -0.25 0.58
CA GLY A 137 -8.65 0.72 1.10
C GLY A 137 -9.48 0.18 2.27
N ALA A 138 -9.90 -1.09 2.22
CA ALA A 138 -10.62 -1.72 3.32
C ALA A 138 -9.75 -1.87 4.59
N ILE A 139 -8.47 -2.24 4.41
CA ILE A 139 -7.52 -2.39 5.53
C ILE A 139 -7.16 -1.03 6.13
N SER A 140 -6.86 -0.03 5.29
CA SER A 140 -6.60 1.33 5.74
C SER A 140 -7.79 1.91 6.52
N ARG A 141 -9.03 1.62 6.12
CA ARG A 141 -10.21 2.03 6.89
C ARG A 141 -10.32 1.33 8.24
N ILE A 142 -10.02 0.03 8.33
CA ILE A 142 -10.00 -0.69 9.62
C ILE A 142 -8.95 -0.07 10.54
N ALA A 143 -7.75 0.19 10.02
CA ALA A 143 -6.66 0.77 10.79
C ALA A 143 -6.98 2.20 11.25
N ALA A 144 -7.53 3.04 10.37
CA ALA A 144 -7.95 4.40 10.69
C ALA A 144 -8.99 4.41 11.83
N MET A 145 -10.03 3.57 11.75
CA MET A 145 -11.05 3.47 12.81
C MET A 145 -10.47 2.99 14.15
N GLU A 146 -9.54 2.03 14.11
CA GLU A 146 -8.88 1.51 15.31
C GLU A 146 -7.98 2.59 15.96
N PHE A 147 -7.23 3.36 15.16
CA PHE A 147 -6.37 4.42 15.71
C PHE A 147 -7.14 5.63 16.23
N SER A 148 -8.24 6.00 15.57
CA SER A 148 -9.00 7.20 15.93
C SER A 148 -9.98 6.95 17.08
N ILE A 149 -10.86 5.95 16.96
CA ILE A 149 -11.98 5.76 17.88
C ILE A 149 -11.80 4.50 18.77
N ASN A 150 -10.75 3.69 18.54
CA ASN A 150 -10.64 2.33 19.08
C ASN A 150 -11.88 1.45 18.81
N ASP A 151 -12.61 1.75 17.72
CA ASP A 151 -13.76 0.96 17.32
C ASP A 151 -13.36 -0.11 16.29
N ARG A 152 -13.89 -1.32 16.48
CA ARG A 152 -13.61 -2.46 15.62
C ARG A 152 -14.51 -2.37 14.40
N CYS A 153 -14.07 -1.64 13.38
CA CYS A 153 -14.75 -1.62 12.09
C CYS A 153 -14.93 -3.04 11.57
N GLY A 154 -16.19 -3.48 11.42
CA GLY A 154 -16.52 -4.80 10.90
C GLY A 154 -16.16 -4.94 9.43
N LEU A 155 -15.94 -6.19 8.97
CA LEU A 155 -15.60 -6.52 7.57
C LEU A 155 -16.54 -5.84 6.55
N LYS A 156 -17.85 -5.88 6.82
CA LYS A 156 -18.87 -5.28 5.95
C LYS A 156 -18.77 -3.76 5.87
N GLY A 157 -18.43 -3.11 6.99
CA GLY A 157 -18.25 -1.65 7.06
C GLY A 157 -17.03 -1.21 6.27
N ALA A 158 -15.90 -1.91 6.47
CA ALA A 158 -14.64 -1.66 5.78
C ALA A 158 -14.75 -1.82 4.26
N PHE A 159 -15.28 -2.95 3.77
CA PHE A 159 -15.52 -3.15 2.35
C PHE A 159 -16.58 -2.20 1.78
N GLY A 160 -17.61 -1.87 2.57
CA GLY A 160 -18.61 -0.89 2.19
C GLY A 160 -17.98 0.47 1.90
N HIS A 161 -17.07 0.91 2.77
CA HIS A 161 -16.30 2.14 2.59
C HIS A 161 -15.40 2.06 1.35
N ALA A 162 -14.57 1.01 1.26
CA ALA A 162 -13.64 0.82 0.14
C ALA A 162 -14.36 0.79 -1.22
N ARG A 163 -15.54 0.16 -1.30
CA ARG A 163 -16.36 0.14 -2.52
C ARG A 163 -16.93 1.52 -2.86
N ARG A 164 -17.44 2.27 -1.87
CA ARG A 164 -17.94 3.64 -2.09
C ARG A 164 -16.84 4.58 -2.58
N LYS A 165 -15.63 4.41 -2.05
CA LYS A 165 -14.45 5.23 -2.36
C LYS A 165 -13.49 4.62 -3.38
N PHE A 166 -13.92 3.57 -4.09
CA PHE A 166 -13.07 2.83 -5.02
C PHE A 166 -12.39 3.75 -6.05
N LEU A 167 -13.15 4.68 -6.65
CA LEU A 167 -12.61 5.64 -7.61
C LEU A 167 -11.56 6.57 -7.00
N GLY A 168 -11.71 6.95 -5.73
CA GLY A 168 -10.72 7.75 -5.02
C GLY A 168 -9.39 7.00 -4.92
N TYR A 169 -9.42 5.77 -4.40
CA TYR A 169 -8.21 4.95 -4.26
C TYR A 169 -7.59 4.56 -5.61
N PHE A 170 -8.42 4.27 -6.61
CA PHE A 170 -7.96 3.86 -7.93
C PHE A 170 -7.33 5.00 -8.71
N LEU A 171 -7.94 6.19 -8.70
CA LEU A 171 -7.48 7.32 -9.50
C LEU A 171 -6.34 8.10 -8.83
N ALA A 172 -6.22 8.09 -7.50
CA ALA A 172 -5.19 8.86 -6.79
C ALA A 172 -3.75 8.62 -7.31
N PRO A 173 -3.26 7.37 -7.45
CA PRO A 173 -1.93 7.12 -8.00
C PRO A 173 -1.87 7.25 -9.53
N ILE A 174 -2.97 7.05 -10.25
CA ILE A 174 -3.02 7.12 -11.73
C ILE A 174 -3.00 8.58 -12.21
N PHE A 175 -3.63 9.49 -11.48
CA PHE A 175 -3.76 10.89 -11.85
C PHE A 175 -2.42 11.59 -12.14
N PRO A 176 -1.39 11.52 -11.27
CA PRO A 176 -0.08 12.10 -11.59
C PRO A 176 0.60 11.40 -12.77
N LEU A 177 0.34 10.11 -13.02
CA LEU A 177 0.86 9.39 -14.17
C LEU A 177 0.27 9.90 -15.50
N ILE A 178 -0.96 10.42 -15.51
CA ILE A 178 -1.54 11.10 -16.69
C ILE A 178 -0.72 12.37 -17.00
N GLY A 179 -0.36 13.14 -15.98
CA GLY A 179 0.50 14.31 -16.13
C GLY A 179 1.89 13.95 -16.68
N VAL A 180 2.48 12.87 -16.15
CA VAL A 180 3.74 12.33 -16.67
C VAL A 180 3.62 11.88 -18.12
N ALA A 181 2.55 11.16 -18.48
CA ALA A 181 2.31 10.73 -19.85
C ALA A 181 2.20 11.92 -20.82
N LEU A 182 1.49 12.98 -20.42
CA LEU A 182 1.39 14.22 -21.20
C LEU A 182 2.76 14.88 -21.40
N LEU A 183 3.55 15.02 -20.33
CA LEU A 183 4.91 15.59 -20.43
C LEU A 183 5.83 14.71 -21.28
N MET A 184 5.70 13.38 -21.18
CA MET A 184 6.43 12.43 -22.02
C MET A 184 6.10 12.59 -23.50
N THR A 185 4.88 12.99 -23.88
CA THR A 185 4.56 13.27 -25.29
C THR A 185 5.40 14.41 -25.88
N ILE A 186 5.78 15.39 -25.08
CA ILE A 186 6.64 16.51 -25.50
C ILE A 186 8.06 15.99 -25.76
N LEU A 187 8.60 15.18 -24.86
CA LEU A 187 9.91 14.55 -25.04
C LEU A 187 9.92 13.60 -26.24
N LEU A 188 8.84 12.84 -26.43
CA LEU A 188 8.65 11.99 -27.59
C LEU A 188 8.65 12.80 -28.88
N ALA A 189 7.96 13.95 -28.93
CA ALA A 189 7.96 14.83 -30.09
C ALA A 189 9.37 15.37 -30.40
N ILE A 190 10.14 15.76 -29.39
CA ILE A 190 11.55 16.18 -29.55
C ILE A 190 12.40 15.02 -30.09
N GLY A 191 12.22 13.81 -29.54
CA GLY A 191 12.90 12.61 -30.04
C GLY A 191 12.53 12.28 -31.49
N LEU A 192 11.26 12.43 -31.87
CA LEU A 192 10.78 12.21 -33.23
C LEU A 192 11.32 13.26 -34.21
N LEU A 193 11.53 14.50 -33.77
CA LEU A 193 12.21 15.52 -34.57
C LEU A 193 13.67 15.14 -34.83
N ASN A 194 14.37 14.58 -33.85
CA ASN A 194 15.76 14.13 -34.02
C ASN A 194 15.89 13.02 -35.07
N TRP A 195 14.84 12.22 -35.27
CA TRP A 195 14.80 11.18 -36.29
C TRP A 195 14.89 11.73 -37.72
N LEU A 196 14.50 12.99 -37.95
CA LEU A 196 14.53 13.62 -39.28
C LEU A 196 15.95 13.97 -39.77
N GLY A 197 16.96 13.90 -38.90
CA GLY A 197 18.38 14.02 -39.27
C GLY A 197 19.23 14.82 -38.29
N THR A 198 20.55 14.69 -38.42
CA THR A 198 21.54 15.25 -37.48
C THR A 198 21.46 16.77 -37.33
N TRP A 199 21.19 17.50 -38.40
CA TRP A 199 21.08 18.97 -38.34
C TRP A 199 19.85 19.43 -37.55
N ILE A 200 18.76 18.66 -37.57
CA ILE A 200 17.58 18.92 -36.74
C ILE A 200 17.90 18.57 -35.28
N ALA A 201 18.67 17.50 -35.04
CA ALA A 201 19.15 17.17 -33.70
C ALA A 201 20.07 18.25 -33.09
N VAL A 202 20.85 18.98 -33.90
CA VAL A 202 21.60 20.15 -33.42
C VAL A 202 20.63 21.26 -32.98
N LEU A 203 19.57 21.52 -33.75
CA LEU A 203 18.57 22.53 -33.40
C LEU A 203 17.82 22.17 -32.11
N THR A 204 17.31 20.95 -32.00
CA THR A 204 16.64 20.47 -30.77
C THR A 204 17.61 20.42 -29.59
N GLY A 205 18.90 20.16 -29.82
CA GLY A 205 19.96 20.26 -28.83
C GLY A 205 20.17 21.69 -28.31
N ILE A 206 20.15 22.68 -29.20
CA ILE A 206 20.20 24.11 -28.82
C ILE A 206 18.97 24.48 -27.97
N PHE A 207 17.79 23.98 -28.33
CA PHE A 207 16.55 24.13 -27.55
C PHE A 207 16.38 23.05 -26.46
N GLY A 208 17.44 22.30 -26.14
CA GLY A 208 17.38 21.15 -25.24
C GLY A 208 17.02 21.52 -23.80
N PHE A 209 17.18 22.78 -23.42
CA PHE A 209 16.71 23.28 -22.12
C PHE A 209 15.20 23.05 -21.92
N ILE A 210 14.39 23.07 -22.98
CA ILE A 210 12.95 22.74 -22.90
C ILE A 210 12.77 21.29 -22.46
N ALA A 211 13.51 20.36 -23.06
CA ALA A 211 13.47 18.95 -22.68
C ALA A 211 13.91 18.75 -21.23
N VAL A 212 14.94 19.48 -20.77
CA VAL A 212 15.40 19.45 -19.37
C VAL A 212 14.32 19.94 -18.41
N PHE A 213 13.64 21.05 -18.71
CA PHE A 213 12.53 21.54 -17.88
C PHE A 213 11.35 20.58 -17.84
N VAL A 214 11.02 19.94 -18.97
CA VAL A 214 9.96 18.92 -19.03
C VAL A 214 10.36 17.70 -18.19
N ALA A 215 11.59 17.22 -18.31
CA ALA A 215 12.12 16.11 -17.51
C ALA A 215 12.16 16.45 -16.01
N PHE A 216 12.53 17.68 -15.67
CA PHE A 216 12.46 18.19 -14.30
C PHE A 216 11.02 18.18 -13.77
N GLY A 217 10.05 18.62 -14.57
CA GLY A 217 8.63 18.53 -14.24
C GLY A 217 8.15 17.10 -13.99
N ILE A 218 8.60 16.14 -14.83
CA ILE A 218 8.35 14.71 -14.61
C ILE A 218 8.95 14.25 -13.27
N GLY A 219 10.18 14.64 -12.96
CA GLY A 219 10.84 14.33 -11.69
C GLY A 219 10.07 14.89 -10.48
N MET A 220 9.60 16.14 -10.56
CA MET A 220 8.78 16.76 -9.52
C MET A 220 7.44 16.06 -9.29
N LEU A 221 6.90 15.37 -10.31
CA LEU A 221 5.69 14.57 -10.18
C LEU A 221 5.99 13.17 -9.64
N LEU A 222 7.02 12.49 -10.15
CA LEU A 222 7.30 11.09 -9.82
C LEU A 222 7.97 10.89 -8.45
N VAL A 223 8.88 11.78 -8.04
CA VAL A 223 9.61 11.59 -6.77
C VAL A 223 8.66 11.60 -5.56
N PRO A 224 7.77 12.60 -5.39
CA PRO A 224 6.80 12.57 -4.29
C PRO A 224 5.76 11.46 -4.46
N LEU A 225 5.43 11.04 -5.69
CA LEU A 225 4.54 9.90 -5.93
C LEU A 225 5.15 8.61 -5.38
N LEU A 226 6.39 8.29 -5.74
CA LEU A 226 7.05 7.06 -5.31
C LEU A 226 7.20 6.99 -3.79
N VAL A 227 7.47 8.14 -3.17
CA VAL A 227 7.67 8.24 -1.72
C VAL A 227 6.34 8.32 -0.96
N GLY A 228 5.29 8.87 -1.57
CA GLY A 228 4.05 9.26 -0.90
C GLY A 228 2.76 8.60 -1.32
N TRP A 229 2.77 7.78 -2.37
CA TRP A 229 1.60 7.06 -2.82
C TRP A 229 0.84 6.34 -1.69
N PRO A 230 1.47 5.73 -0.65
CA PRO A 230 0.71 4.99 0.36
C PRO A 230 -0.10 5.92 1.29
N LEU A 231 0.36 7.16 1.48
CA LEU A 231 -0.34 8.15 2.32
C LEU A 231 -1.71 8.53 1.74
N MET A 232 -1.89 8.40 0.42
CA MET A 232 -3.16 8.65 -0.25
C MET A 232 -4.26 7.73 0.30
N TRP A 233 -3.92 6.49 0.66
CA TRP A 233 -4.88 5.56 1.25
C TRP A 233 -5.33 6.02 2.64
N GLY A 234 -4.41 6.56 3.43
CA GLY A 234 -4.70 7.16 4.74
C GLY A 234 -5.65 8.35 4.62
N ALA A 235 -5.39 9.27 3.68
CA ALA A 235 -6.23 10.45 3.43
C ALA A 235 -7.68 10.06 3.11
N ILE A 236 -7.86 9.18 2.13
CA ILE A 236 -9.19 8.74 1.68
C ILE A 236 -9.92 7.97 2.79
N SER A 237 -9.18 7.16 3.56
CA SER A 237 -9.72 6.36 4.67
C SER A 237 -10.12 7.19 5.89
N THR A 238 -9.61 8.41 6.07
CA THR A 238 -9.81 9.20 7.29
C THR A 238 -10.69 10.43 7.06
N GLU A 239 -10.43 11.20 5.99
CA GLU A 239 -11.02 12.52 5.78
C GLU A 239 -12.06 12.58 4.66
N ASN A 240 -12.47 11.43 4.11
CA ASN A 240 -13.41 11.37 2.99
C ASN A 240 -12.90 12.14 1.75
N SER A 241 -11.59 12.32 1.61
CA SER A 241 -10.93 12.99 0.48
C SER A 241 -11.31 12.37 -0.87
N ASP A 242 -11.24 13.19 -1.91
CA ASP A 242 -11.23 12.72 -3.30
C ASP A 242 -9.79 12.38 -3.75
N HIS A 243 -9.62 11.89 -4.99
CA HIS A 243 -8.31 11.48 -5.49
C HIS A 243 -7.30 12.64 -5.62
N PHE A 244 -7.77 13.86 -5.85
CA PHE A 244 -6.91 15.03 -6.04
C PHE A 244 -6.49 15.61 -4.69
N ASP A 245 -7.42 15.73 -3.76
CA ASP A 245 -7.16 16.13 -2.38
C ASP A 245 -6.18 15.14 -1.71
N ALA A 246 -6.42 13.83 -1.82
CA ALA A 246 -5.53 12.80 -1.29
C ALA A 246 -4.11 12.87 -1.86
N LEU A 247 -3.98 13.09 -3.18
CA LEU A 247 -2.70 13.32 -3.85
C LEU A 247 -2.01 14.58 -3.28
N SER A 248 -2.72 15.70 -3.23
CA SER A 248 -2.18 16.98 -2.79
C SER A 248 -1.68 16.94 -1.34
N ARG A 249 -2.43 16.31 -0.42
CA ARG A 249 -2.04 16.09 0.97
C ARG A 249 -0.82 15.20 1.11
N SER A 250 -0.76 14.10 0.37
CA SER A 250 0.40 13.20 0.40
C SER A 250 1.69 13.93 -0.01
N TYR A 251 1.62 14.78 -1.04
CA TYR A 251 2.77 15.56 -1.51
C TYR A 251 3.13 16.67 -0.51
N ALA A 252 2.13 17.35 0.04
CA ALA A 252 2.33 18.40 1.05
C ALA A 252 3.02 17.84 2.30
N TYR A 253 2.55 16.72 2.85
CA TYR A 253 3.09 16.20 4.10
C TYR A 253 4.56 15.75 3.97
N ILE A 254 4.92 15.12 2.85
CA ILE A 254 6.30 14.69 2.60
C ILE A 254 7.24 15.87 2.41
N THR A 255 6.80 16.90 1.70
CA THR A 255 7.63 18.07 1.42
C THR A 255 7.75 19.02 2.62
N GLN A 256 6.71 19.12 3.46
CA GLN A 256 6.70 20.00 4.62
C GLN A 256 7.41 19.39 5.84
N ARG A 257 7.29 18.07 6.06
CA ARG A 257 7.88 17.39 7.24
C ARG A 257 8.70 16.14 6.84
N PRO A 258 9.68 16.24 5.92
CA PRO A 258 10.41 15.08 5.38
C PRO A 258 11.11 14.26 6.46
N PHE A 259 11.68 14.90 7.48
CA PHE A 259 12.38 14.21 8.57
C PHE A 259 11.43 13.49 9.54
N HIS A 260 10.21 14.02 9.75
CA HIS A 260 9.21 13.31 10.58
C HIS A 260 8.71 12.08 9.83
N TYR A 261 8.43 12.24 8.53
CA TYR A 261 8.06 11.11 7.69
C TYR A 261 9.15 10.03 7.65
N LEU A 262 10.42 10.42 7.47
CA LEU A 262 11.55 9.48 7.51
C LEU A 262 11.65 8.76 8.86
N TRP A 263 11.48 9.50 9.98
CA TRP A 263 11.45 8.90 11.31
C TRP A 263 10.33 7.86 11.45
N TYR A 264 9.12 8.19 10.98
CA TYR A 264 8.00 7.26 11.01
C TYR A 264 8.21 6.04 10.11
N LEU A 265 8.87 6.19 8.95
CA LEU A 265 9.27 5.06 8.11
C LEU A 265 10.27 4.14 8.82
N ILE A 266 11.27 4.70 9.52
CA ILE A 266 12.22 3.89 10.30
C ILE A 266 11.49 3.08 11.37
N ILE A 267 10.60 3.72 12.13
CA ILE A 267 9.80 3.02 13.16
C ILE A 267 8.87 1.99 12.53
N ALA A 268 8.27 2.28 11.38
CA ALA A 268 7.46 1.31 10.64
C ALA A 268 8.29 0.10 10.20
N VAL A 269 9.46 0.28 9.60
CA VAL A 269 10.33 -0.85 9.21
C VAL A 269 10.70 -1.69 10.44
N VAL A 270 11.05 -1.07 11.56
CA VAL A 270 11.35 -1.79 12.81
C VAL A 270 10.15 -2.58 13.31
N ALA A 271 8.97 -1.95 13.44
CA ALA A 271 7.75 -2.60 13.93
C ALA A 271 7.30 -3.73 12.98
N GLY A 272 7.37 -3.49 11.67
CA GLY A 272 7.05 -4.44 10.62
C GLY A 272 8.00 -5.63 10.61
N SER A 273 9.30 -5.42 10.84
CA SER A 273 10.28 -6.52 10.89
C SER A 273 9.97 -7.54 11.99
N VAL A 274 9.53 -7.08 13.17
CA VAL A 274 9.14 -7.96 14.28
C VAL A 274 7.90 -8.78 13.94
N GLY A 275 6.91 -8.13 13.32
CA GLY A 275 5.70 -8.81 12.87
C GLY A 275 5.95 -9.79 11.73
N LEU A 276 6.76 -9.40 10.74
CA LEU A 276 7.20 -10.27 9.64
C LEU A 276 7.98 -11.48 10.15
N PHE A 277 8.86 -11.29 11.13
CA PHE A 277 9.55 -12.38 11.79
C PHE A 277 8.56 -13.35 12.45
N ALA A 278 7.59 -12.84 13.21
CA ALA A 278 6.60 -13.67 13.90
C ALA A 278 5.70 -14.47 12.93
N ILE A 279 5.20 -13.85 11.86
CA ILE A 279 4.38 -14.57 10.86
C ILE A 279 5.22 -15.56 10.04
N THR A 280 6.47 -15.22 9.73
CA THR A 280 7.39 -16.11 9.00
C THR A 280 7.73 -17.32 9.87
N LEU A 281 8.01 -17.12 11.15
CA LEU A 281 8.22 -18.20 12.11
C LEU A 281 6.99 -19.10 12.19
N LEU A 282 5.79 -18.52 12.31
CA LEU A 282 4.54 -19.28 12.34
C LEU A 282 4.35 -20.09 11.06
N ALA A 283 4.46 -19.46 9.88
CA ALA A 283 4.28 -20.12 8.59
C ALA A 283 5.32 -21.22 8.36
N TYR A 284 6.58 -20.98 8.74
CA TYR A 284 7.65 -21.96 8.64
C TYR A 284 7.41 -23.17 9.56
N VAL A 285 7.02 -22.94 10.82
CA VAL A 285 6.68 -24.03 11.76
C VAL A 285 5.48 -24.82 11.25
N MET A 286 4.44 -24.16 10.72
CA MET A 286 3.28 -24.82 10.12
C MET A 286 3.68 -25.67 8.91
N ALA A 287 4.51 -25.14 8.00
CA ALA A 287 4.98 -25.84 6.82
C ALA A 287 5.86 -27.05 7.19
N LEU A 288 6.79 -26.88 8.14
CA LEU A 288 7.64 -27.96 8.62
C LEU A 288 6.82 -29.05 9.33
N ALA A 289 5.82 -28.67 10.14
CA ALA A 289 4.94 -29.63 10.81
C ALA A 289 4.09 -30.41 9.80
N LEU A 290 3.54 -29.74 8.77
CA LEU A 290 2.82 -30.40 7.68
C LEU A 290 3.73 -31.38 6.94
N ASP A 291 4.90 -30.92 6.51
CA ASP A 291 5.86 -31.72 5.75
C ASP A 291 6.36 -32.92 6.56
N THR A 292 6.84 -32.70 7.78
CA THR A 292 7.36 -33.75 8.67
C THR A 292 6.28 -34.77 9.03
N GLY A 293 5.07 -34.30 9.36
CA GLY A 293 3.95 -35.17 9.73
C GLY A 293 3.50 -36.07 8.57
N LEU A 294 3.43 -35.51 7.35
CA LEU A 294 3.13 -36.30 6.15
C LEU A 294 4.25 -37.29 5.85
N HIS A 295 5.52 -36.87 5.90
CA HIS A 295 6.68 -37.73 5.70
C HIS A 295 6.72 -38.92 6.67
N TRP A 296 6.40 -38.72 7.95
CA TRP A 296 6.32 -39.81 8.94
C TRP A 296 5.21 -40.82 8.63
N GLY A 297 4.06 -40.36 8.12
CA GLY A 297 2.93 -41.22 7.81
C GLY A 297 3.08 -42.00 6.50
N GLN A 298 3.63 -41.37 5.46
CA GLN A 298 3.68 -41.94 4.11
C GLN A 298 5.03 -42.58 3.75
N GLY A 299 6.11 -42.23 4.45
CA GLY A 299 7.46 -42.68 4.13
C GLY A 299 8.03 -42.00 2.87
N ASN A 300 9.35 -42.11 2.68
CA ASN A 300 10.08 -41.30 1.68
C ASN A 300 9.68 -41.63 0.23
N GLU A 301 9.49 -42.91 -0.10
CA GLU A 301 9.11 -43.34 -1.46
C GLU A 301 7.74 -42.80 -1.87
N GLN A 302 6.76 -42.86 -0.96
CA GLN A 302 5.42 -42.37 -1.23
C GLN A 302 5.37 -40.85 -1.32
N THR A 303 6.18 -40.12 -0.53
CA THR A 303 6.26 -38.66 -0.63
C THR A 303 6.67 -38.23 -2.04
N VAL A 304 7.74 -38.83 -2.59
CA VAL A 304 8.22 -38.51 -3.94
C VAL A 304 7.17 -38.87 -4.97
N ALA A 305 6.56 -40.06 -4.85
CA ALA A 305 5.50 -40.48 -5.77
C ALA A 305 4.28 -39.52 -5.77
N ILE A 306 3.87 -39.01 -4.62
CA ILE A 306 2.78 -38.01 -4.51
C ILE A 306 3.22 -36.67 -5.09
N ALA A 307 4.45 -36.23 -4.81
CA ALA A 307 4.98 -34.96 -5.30
C ALA A 307 5.07 -34.92 -6.84
N ASP A 308 5.43 -36.03 -7.48
CA ASP A 308 5.54 -36.16 -8.94
C ASP A 308 4.18 -36.41 -9.62
N HIS A 309 3.18 -36.89 -8.88
CA HIS A 309 1.86 -37.16 -9.44
C HIS A 309 1.17 -35.85 -9.87
N PRO A 310 0.66 -35.73 -11.11
CA PRO A 310 0.17 -34.46 -11.67
C PRO A 310 -1.01 -33.86 -10.89
N VAL A 311 -1.93 -34.71 -10.41
CA VAL A 311 -3.10 -34.28 -9.63
C VAL A 311 -2.79 -34.16 -8.14
N ALA A 312 -2.40 -35.26 -7.48
CA ALA A 312 -2.12 -35.28 -6.05
C ALA A 312 -1.02 -34.29 -5.64
N GLY A 313 0.07 -34.21 -6.40
CA GLY A 313 1.15 -33.26 -6.15
C GLY A 313 0.68 -31.81 -6.28
N ALA A 314 -0.16 -31.48 -7.27
CA ALA A 314 -0.72 -30.14 -7.41
C ALA A 314 -1.64 -29.77 -6.23
N ILE A 315 -2.48 -30.70 -5.76
CA ILE A 315 -3.37 -30.47 -4.61
C ILE A 315 -2.57 -30.24 -3.32
N TRP A 316 -1.54 -31.06 -3.06
CA TRP A 316 -0.71 -30.87 -1.87
C TRP A 316 0.14 -29.61 -1.93
N ARG A 317 0.71 -29.29 -3.10
CA ARG A 317 1.38 -28.00 -3.32
C ARG A 317 0.45 -26.83 -3.04
N PHE A 318 -0.81 -26.88 -3.50
CA PHE A 318 -1.80 -25.85 -3.18
C PHE A 318 -1.94 -25.62 -1.67
N TRP A 319 -2.05 -26.68 -0.86
CA TRP A 319 -2.16 -26.54 0.59
C TRP A 319 -0.88 -26.04 1.26
N SER A 320 0.29 -26.45 0.79
CA SER A 320 1.57 -25.90 1.26
C SER A 320 1.70 -24.41 0.94
N GLU A 321 1.30 -24.01 -0.28
CA GLU A 321 1.25 -22.61 -0.71
C GLU A 321 0.23 -21.81 0.11
N VAL A 322 -0.87 -22.42 0.55
CA VAL A 322 -1.85 -21.75 1.42
C VAL A 322 -1.21 -21.25 2.71
N ILE A 323 -0.28 -22.03 3.29
CA ILE A 323 0.47 -21.66 4.50
C ILE A 323 1.47 -20.54 4.17
N LEU A 324 2.28 -20.70 3.11
CA LEU A 324 3.32 -19.72 2.76
C LEU A 324 2.72 -18.35 2.39
N ARG A 325 1.52 -18.31 1.80
CA ARG A 325 0.79 -17.08 1.48
C ARG A 325 0.40 -16.23 2.70
N LEU A 326 0.49 -16.77 3.92
CA LEU A 326 0.30 -15.97 5.13
C LEU A 326 1.33 -14.85 5.27
N ILE A 327 2.56 -15.06 4.79
CA ILE A 327 3.64 -14.08 4.87
C ILE A 327 3.33 -12.82 4.03
N PRO A 328 3.08 -12.93 2.71
CA PRO A 328 2.70 -11.76 1.91
C PRO A 328 1.35 -11.17 2.33
N ALA A 329 0.42 -11.99 2.87
CA ALA A 329 -0.84 -11.47 3.42
C ALA A 329 -0.60 -10.54 4.63
N TYR A 330 0.27 -10.96 5.57
CA TYR A 330 0.65 -10.08 6.68
C TYR A 330 1.34 -8.82 6.18
N ALA A 331 2.32 -8.94 5.27
CA ALA A 331 3.05 -7.80 4.71
C ALA A 331 2.08 -6.78 4.07
N PHE A 332 1.12 -7.27 3.28
CA PHE A 332 0.10 -6.46 2.63
C PHE A 332 -0.80 -5.75 3.64
N GLY A 333 -1.30 -6.49 4.65
CA GLY A 333 -2.17 -5.91 5.67
C GLY A 333 -1.46 -4.90 6.57
N TYR A 334 -0.23 -5.22 6.97
CA TYR A 334 0.63 -4.35 7.75
C TYR A 334 0.93 -3.05 6.99
N PHE A 335 1.29 -3.14 5.71
CA PHE A 335 1.60 -1.99 4.88
C PHE A 335 0.48 -0.94 4.89
N PHE A 336 -0.74 -1.34 4.54
CA PHE A 336 -1.87 -0.40 4.49
C PHE A 336 -2.32 0.08 5.87
N ALA A 337 -2.13 -0.73 6.91
CA ALA A 337 -2.44 -0.33 8.28
C ALA A 337 -1.44 0.70 8.81
N VAL A 338 -0.14 0.50 8.61
CA VAL A 338 0.88 1.42 9.12
C VAL A 338 0.84 2.75 8.39
N PHE A 339 0.59 2.78 7.07
CA PHE A 339 0.46 4.04 6.34
C PHE A 339 -0.80 4.84 6.69
N ALA A 340 -1.87 4.20 7.14
CA ALA A 340 -3.00 4.91 7.75
C ALA A 340 -2.58 5.58 9.08
N GLY A 341 -1.77 4.91 9.89
CA GLY A 341 -1.19 5.49 11.12
C GLY A 341 -0.21 6.63 10.85
N ILE A 342 0.71 6.46 9.89
CA ILE A 342 1.67 7.50 9.48
C ILE A 342 0.93 8.73 8.94
N TYR A 343 -0.12 8.53 8.15
CA TYR A 343 -0.95 9.63 7.67
C TYR A 343 -1.55 10.44 8.83
N LEU A 344 -2.16 9.77 9.81
CA LEU A 344 -2.75 10.45 10.97
C LEU A 344 -1.68 11.24 11.76
N LEU A 345 -0.49 10.67 11.98
CA LEU A 345 0.61 11.37 12.65
C LEU A 345 1.05 12.62 11.90
N LEU A 346 1.22 12.53 10.58
CA LEU A 346 1.61 13.68 9.76
C LEU A 346 0.50 14.74 9.71
N ARG A 347 -0.76 14.34 9.60
CA ARG A 347 -1.91 15.26 9.63
C ARG A 347 -1.95 16.02 10.97
N ARG A 348 -1.69 15.36 12.09
CA ARG A 348 -1.58 16.03 13.40
C ARG A 348 -0.44 17.06 13.41
N ASP A 349 0.72 16.72 12.89
CA ASP A 349 1.90 17.60 12.93
C ASP A 349 1.82 18.77 11.92
N VAL A 350 1.14 18.58 10.80
CA VAL A 350 1.02 19.56 9.71
C VAL A 350 -0.25 20.39 9.85
N ASP A 351 -1.41 19.74 9.98
CA ASP A 351 -2.73 20.39 9.97
C ASP A 351 -3.27 20.67 11.38
N GLN A 352 -2.58 20.22 12.44
CA GLN A 352 -3.06 20.31 13.83
C GLN A 352 -4.41 19.62 14.06
N ALA A 353 -4.75 18.63 13.22
CA ALA A 353 -5.95 17.83 13.41
C ALA A 353 -5.73 16.74 14.46
N GLU A 354 -6.76 16.49 15.27
CA GLU A 354 -6.68 15.47 16.31
C GLU A 354 -6.75 14.05 15.71
N MET A 355 -6.08 13.10 16.37
CA MET A 355 -5.93 11.72 15.86
C MET A 355 -7.24 10.93 15.90
N ASP A 356 -8.14 11.32 16.80
CA ASP A 356 -9.48 10.75 17.02
C ASP A 356 -10.55 11.32 16.09
N GLU A 357 -10.23 12.37 15.34
CA GLU A 357 -11.12 12.93 14.34
C GLU A 357 -11.09 12.11 13.03
N ILE A 358 -12.14 11.34 12.80
CA ILE A 358 -12.35 10.56 11.57
C ILE A 358 -13.75 10.77 11.02
N VAL A 359 -13.84 10.96 9.70
CA VAL A 359 -15.13 11.06 9.01
C VAL A 359 -15.80 9.68 9.02
N LEU A 360 -16.93 9.57 9.71
CA LEU A 360 -17.74 8.36 9.79
C LEU A 360 -18.71 8.26 8.61
N ASP A 361 -18.84 7.06 8.05
CA ASP A 361 -19.90 6.77 7.08
C ASP A 361 -21.26 6.65 7.79
N ASP A 362 -22.36 6.95 7.09
CA ASP A 362 -23.73 6.92 7.65
C ASP A 362 -24.13 5.57 8.29
N ASN A 363 -23.49 4.47 7.87
CA ASN A 363 -23.74 3.12 8.38
C ASN A 363 -22.83 2.71 9.55
N GLN A 364 -22.00 3.62 10.07
CA GLN A 364 -21.10 3.35 11.20
C GLN A 364 -21.70 3.88 12.51
N PRO A 365 -21.50 3.18 13.64
CA PRO A 365 -22.06 3.58 14.91
C PRO A 365 -21.49 4.94 15.30
N ARG A 366 -22.34 5.97 15.35
CA ARG A 366 -22.01 7.20 16.05
C ARG A 366 -22.16 6.89 17.54
N PHE A 367 -21.18 7.27 18.35
CA PHE A 367 -21.33 7.20 19.81
C PHE A 367 -22.66 7.89 20.16
N ALA A 368 -23.57 7.16 20.78
CA ALA A 368 -24.78 7.76 21.31
C ALA A 368 -24.32 8.81 22.31
N MET A 369 -24.63 10.08 22.07
CA MET A 369 -24.36 11.11 23.06
C MET A 369 -24.99 10.64 24.37
N PRO A 370 -24.26 10.64 25.51
CA PRO A 370 -24.86 10.35 26.80
C PRO A 370 -26.15 11.14 26.89
N ALA A 371 -27.27 10.47 27.14
CA ALA A 371 -28.56 11.13 27.20
C ALA A 371 -28.40 12.31 28.16
N LEU A 372 -28.53 13.54 27.62
CA LEU A 372 -28.39 14.75 28.42
C LEU A 372 -29.47 14.61 29.49
N ASN A 373 -29.06 14.37 30.73
CA ASN A 373 -30.00 14.17 31.83
C ASN A 373 -30.81 15.46 31.89
N LYS A 374 -32.08 15.41 31.49
CA LYS A 374 -32.91 16.61 31.27
C LYS A 374 -33.32 17.28 32.59
N ASN A 375 -32.77 16.82 33.71
CA ASN A 375 -33.11 17.19 35.07
C ASN A 375 -32.09 18.18 35.67
N LEU A 376 -31.57 19.10 34.85
CA LEU A 376 -30.86 20.30 35.33
C LEU A 376 -31.81 21.48 35.54
N ASP A 377 -33.08 21.29 35.17
CA ASP A 377 -34.23 22.02 35.70
C ASP A 377 -34.60 21.33 37.02
N GLY A 378 -34.44 22.04 38.15
CA GLY A 378 -34.73 21.53 39.49
C GLY A 378 -36.22 21.39 39.79
N SER A 379 -36.95 20.65 38.96
CA SER A 379 -38.29 20.18 39.30
C SER A 379 -38.17 18.73 39.80
N ASP A 380 -38.22 18.58 41.12
CA ASP A 380 -38.38 17.29 41.79
C ASP A 380 -39.66 16.62 41.27
N ASP A 381 -39.54 15.47 40.60
CA ASP A 381 -40.68 14.61 40.30
C ASP A 381 -41.18 14.02 41.63
N GLU A 382 -42.35 14.49 42.07
CA GLU A 382 -43.14 13.87 43.13
C GLU A 382 -43.40 12.40 42.75
N ALA A 383 -42.86 11.50 43.58
CA ALA A 383 -43.15 10.09 43.51
C ALA A 383 -44.65 9.85 43.80
N GLU A 384 -45.45 9.66 42.76
CA GLU A 384 -46.79 9.08 42.90
C GLU A 384 -46.64 7.60 43.33
N THR A 385 -46.84 7.35 44.62
CA THR A 385 -47.19 6.03 45.15
C THR A 385 -48.56 5.62 44.62
N PRO A 386 -48.75 4.42 44.05
CA PRO A 386 -50.09 3.89 43.83
C PRO A 386 -50.64 3.35 45.15
N GLU A 387 -51.71 3.97 45.64
CA GLU A 387 -52.53 3.47 46.75
C GLU A 387 -53.13 2.10 46.40
N ALA A 388 -53.14 1.23 47.41
CA ALA A 388 -53.88 -0.02 47.40
C ALA A 388 -55.39 0.24 47.39
N THR A 389 -56.12 -0.43 46.49
CA THR A 389 -57.44 -1.03 46.78
C THR A 389 -57.78 -2.08 45.75
#